data_AF-A0A0A2MKY6-F1
#
_entry.id   AF-A0A0A2MKY6-F1
#
_cell.length_a   1.000
_cell.length_b   1.000
_cell.length_c   1.000
_cell.angle_alpha   90.00
_cell.angle_beta   90.00
_cell.angle_gamma   90.00
#
_symmetry.space_group_name_H-M   'P 1'
#
loop_
_entity.id
_entity.type
_entity.pdbx_description
1 polymer ?
#
loop_
_entity_poly.entity_id
_entity_poly.type
_entity_poly.pdbx_seq_one_letter_code
_entity_poly.pdbx_strand_id
1 'polypeptide(L)'
;MKLPVYIGLLLLAATSCKKTEEVQQTETVVTDTLPTPTTTRVNEPLVFEKQLGEGIIIDKTLPEYDANFNETGTLATDGFKKVQILEVTTKMANLKNSSDYCERAHFVKIKLNNKDHIVFGRQVFKIDSKSIFPVQDAVGDKFSIFSASAFEMGASDDDGLTDCDEYSMVLIENTSKQTLSLINAPSNKEHRDQMSIKSVVLFNDQGSSEEIYKATIIHDTLVVGIKATYQEGGGLFNIKSALKDNFSKSIITNYKRFEEDQMDELKKIK
;
A
#
# COMPACT_ATOMS: atom_id res chain seq x y z
N MET A 1 23.51 -7.61 59.49
CA MET A 1 24.57 -8.63 59.59
C MET A 1 24.07 -9.76 60.48
N LYS A 2 24.04 -10.98 59.92
CA LYS A 2 23.91 -12.32 60.55
C LYS A 2 22.54 -12.78 61.11
N LEU A 3 22.06 -13.84 60.44
CA LEU A 3 21.09 -14.85 60.86
C LEU A 3 21.74 -15.84 61.88
N PRO A 4 20.93 -16.59 62.65
CA PRO A 4 21.07 -18.06 62.73
C PRO A 4 19.69 -18.74 62.64
N VAL A 5 19.41 -19.76 61.81
CA VAL A 5 19.80 -21.20 61.80
C VAL A 5 19.49 -21.96 63.11
N TYR A 6 18.58 -22.95 63.03
CA TYR A 6 18.62 -24.34 63.59
C TYR A 6 17.24 -25.00 63.27
N ILE A 7 17.08 -25.98 62.37
CA ILE A 7 17.43 -27.43 62.35
C ILE A 7 16.53 -28.33 63.24
N GLY A 8 15.96 -29.36 62.60
CA GLY A 8 15.38 -30.61 63.16
C GLY A 8 13.96 -30.85 62.64
N LEU A 9 13.62 -31.72 61.66
CA LEU A 9 14.04 -33.06 61.23
C LEU A 9 13.68 -34.20 62.20
N LEU A 10 12.61 -34.96 61.88
CA LEU A 10 12.52 -36.44 61.71
C LEU A 10 11.03 -36.87 61.75
N LEU A 11 10.44 -37.46 60.69
CA LEU A 11 10.50 -38.88 60.22
C LEU A 11 9.86 -39.86 61.23
N LEU A 12 8.75 -40.55 60.94
CA LEU A 12 8.60 -41.89 60.30
C LEU A 12 7.20 -42.43 60.75
N ALA A 13 6.46 -43.39 60.16
CA ALA A 13 6.63 -44.40 59.12
C ALA A 13 5.19 -44.80 58.64
N ALA A 14 4.94 -45.06 57.36
CA ALA A 14 4.91 -46.38 56.69
C ALA A 14 3.62 -47.21 56.82
N THR A 15 3.07 -47.60 55.66
CA THR A 15 2.70 -48.98 55.21
C THR A 15 2.03 -48.82 53.83
N SER A 16 2.01 -49.74 52.86
CA SER A 16 2.78 -50.92 52.44
C SER A 16 2.15 -51.40 51.10
N CYS A 17 2.91 -52.18 50.32
CA CYS A 17 2.53 -52.99 49.14
C CYS A 17 2.28 -52.24 47.81
N LYS A 18 2.83 -52.65 46.65
CA LYS A 18 3.52 -53.88 46.21
C LYS A 18 4.33 -53.55 44.94
N LYS A 19 5.45 -54.26 44.74
CA LYS A 19 6.24 -54.29 43.50
C LYS A 19 5.42 -54.82 42.32
N THR A 20 5.55 -54.19 41.16
CA THR A 20 5.39 -54.82 39.84
C THR A 20 6.42 -54.18 38.90
N GLU A 21 6.92 -55.01 37.99
CA GLU A 21 8.20 -54.96 37.31
C GLU A 21 8.44 -53.77 36.38
N GLU A 22 9.71 -53.40 36.24
CA GLU A 22 10.22 -52.45 35.26
C GLU A 22 9.97 -52.96 33.83
N VAL A 23 9.30 -52.14 33.02
CA VAL A 23 9.47 -52.14 31.57
C VAL A 23 9.87 -50.71 31.19
N GLN A 24 11.14 -50.53 30.81
CA GLN A 24 11.59 -49.34 30.12
C GLN A 24 10.83 -49.21 28.80
N GLN A 25 9.81 -48.35 28.76
CA GLN A 25 9.35 -47.74 27.51
C GLN A 25 9.96 -46.35 27.45
N THR A 26 10.95 -46.23 26.57
CA THR A 26 11.45 -44.97 26.05
C THR A 26 10.26 -44.19 25.50
N GLU A 27 9.84 -43.14 26.20
CA GLU A 27 8.94 -42.14 25.63
C GLU A 27 9.63 -41.54 24.41
N THR A 28 9.16 -41.94 23.25
CA THR A 28 9.49 -41.27 22.00
C THR A 28 8.76 -39.94 22.07
N VAL A 29 9.51 -38.86 22.28
CA VAL A 29 9.01 -37.50 22.06
C VAL A 29 8.56 -37.45 20.62
N VAL A 30 7.25 -37.60 20.39
CA VAL A 30 6.63 -37.25 19.12
C VAL A 30 6.70 -35.74 19.07
N THR A 31 7.78 -35.24 18.48
CA THR A 31 7.82 -33.86 17.99
C THR A 31 6.70 -33.78 16.97
N ASP A 32 5.57 -33.21 17.39
CA ASP A 32 4.49 -32.82 16.50
C ASP A 32 5.09 -31.78 15.56
N THR A 33 5.62 -32.29 14.46
CA THR A 33 6.22 -31.45 13.44
C THR A 33 5.02 -30.87 12.74
N LEU A 34 4.67 -29.63 13.10
CA LEU A 34 3.77 -28.80 12.31
C LEU A 34 4.11 -29.09 10.84
N PRO A 35 3.14 -29.51 10.02
CA PRO A 35 3.43 -29.81 8.63
C PRO A 35 4.09 -28.57 8.06
N THR A 36 5.36 -28.70 7.68
CA THR A 36 6.06 -27.69 6.90
C THR A 36 5.09 -27.31 5.79
N PRO A 37 4.70 -26.03 5.64
CA PRO A 37 3.84 -25.63 4.56
C PRO A 37 4.59 -26.00 3.29
N THR A 38 4.19 -27.14 2.73
CA THR A 38 4.66 -27.56 1.44
C THR A 38 4.00 -26.53 0.56
N THR A 39 4.79 -25.59 0.04
CA THR A 39 4.32 -24.67 -0.99
C THR A 39 4.02 -25.53 -2.20
N THR A 40 2.86 -26.17 -2.21
CA THR A 40 2.31 -26.87 -3.35
C THR A 40 2.11 -25.77 -4.36
N ARG A 41 3.09 -25.63 -5.27
CA ARG A 41 3.02 -24.71 -6.39
C ARG A 41 1.84 -25.18 -7.23
N VAL A 42 0.70 -24.57 -7.00
CA VAL A 42 -0.41 -24.63 -7.92
C VAL A 42 0.06 -23.84 -9.14
N ASN A 43 0.66 -24.54 -10.11
CA ASN A 43 0.95 -24.03 -11.45
C ASN A 43 -0.37 -23.83 -12.23
N GLU A 44 -1.33 -23.14 -11.62
CA GLU A 44 -2.50 -22.68 -12.36
C GLU A 44 -2.09 -21.45 -13.17
N PRO A 45 -2.51 -21.34 -14.44
CA PRO A 45 -2.24 -20.15 -15.24
C PRO A 45 -2.93 -18.92 -14.65
N LEU A 46 -2.44 -17.74 -15.00
CA LEU A 46 -3.06 -16.46 -14.64
C LEU A 46 -4.50 -16.42 -15.19
N VAL A 47 -5.48 -16.34 -14.29
CA VAL A 47 -6.88 -16.10 -14.65
C VAL A 47 -7.13 -14.60 -14.60
N PHE A 48 -7.51 -14.04 -15.74
CA PHE A 48 -7.74 -12.60 -15.92
C PHE A 48 -9.23 -12.29 -16.03
N GLU A 49 -9.61 -11.16 -15.45
CA GLU A 49 -10.92 -10.53 -15.64
C GLU A 49 -10.76 -9.15 -16.28
N LYS A 50 -11.73 -8.82 -17.13
CA LYS A 50 -11.73 -7.56 -17.86
C LYS A 50 -11.97 -6.40 -16.91
N GLN A 51 -10.99 -5.52 -16.81
CA GLN A 51 -11.07 -4.31 -16.01
C GLN A 51 -10.47 -3.15 -16.80
N LEU A 52 -11.32 -2.49 -17.61
CA LEU A 52 -10.88 -1.39 -18.46
C LEU A 52 -10.61 -0.13 -17.65
N GLY A 53 -9.50 0.54 -17.92
CA GLY A 53 -9.17 1.82 -17.30
C GLY A 53 -7.88 2.43 -17.84
N GLU A 54 -7.49 3.56 -17.25
CA GLU A 54 -6.20 4.19 -17.52
C GLU A 54 -5.25 3.95 -16.35
N GLY A 55 -3.98 3.68 -16.67
CA GLY A 55 -2.93 3.47 -15.69
C GLY A 55 -1.68 4.27 -16.03
N ILE A 56 -0.74 4.30 -15.10
CA ILE A 56 0.55 4.97 -15.22
C ILE A 56 1.65 4.01 -14.80
N ILE A 57 2.67 3.90 -15.64
CA ILE A 57 3.95 3.29 -15.27
C ILE A 57 4.88 4.43 -14.87
N ILE A 58 5.35 4.43 -13.63
CA ILE A 58 6.26 5.47 -13.14
C ILE A 58 7.72 5.12 -13.47
N ASP A 59 8.06 3.84 -13.38
CA ASP A 59 9.42 3.35 -13.57
C ASP A 59 9.83 3.31 -15.05
N LYS A 60 11.12 3.57 -15.31
CA LYS A 60 11.71 3.50 -16.65
C LYS A 60 11.82 2.07 -17.19
N THR A 61 11.79 1.08 -16.30
CA THR A 61 11.89 -0.33 -16.67
C THR A 61 11.09 -1.15 -15.68
N LEU A 62 10.37 -2.15 -16.18
CA LEU A 62 9.66 -3.12 -15.34
C LEU A 62 9.73 -4.51 -15.98
N PRO A 63 9.79 -5.59 -15.18
CA PRO A 63 9.72 -6.95 -15.71
C PRO A 63 8.41 -7.21 -16.45
N GLU A 64 8.52 -7.94 -17.55
CA GLU A 64 7.39 -8.44 -18.33
C GLU A 64 7.23 -9.94 -18.10
N TYR A 65 5.98 -10.42 -18.09
CA TYR A 65 5.64 -11.80 -17.76
C TYR A 65 4.81 -12.47 -18.86
N ASP A 66 4.81 -13.81 -18.87
CA ASP A 66 3.85 -14.61 -19.62
C ASP A 66 2.60 -14.98 -18.78
N ALA A 67 1.66 -15.68 -19.40
CA ALA A 67 0.45 -16.17 -18.74
C ALA A 67 0.70 -17.22 -17.63
N ASN A 68 1.93 -17.72 -17.49
CA ASN A 68 2.35 -18.77 -16.58
C ASN A 68 3.28 -18.25 -15.47
N PHE A 69 3.27 -16.94 -15.19
CA PHE A 69 4.11 -16.28 -14.18
C PHE A 69 5.61 -16.26 -14.47
N ASN A 70 6.05 -16.63 -15.68
CA ASN A 70 7.46 -16.56 -16.02
C ASN A 70 7.80 -15.16 -16.50
N GLU A 71 8.86 -14.59 -15.93
CA GLU A 71 9.46 -13.37 -16.46
C GLU A 71 10.03 -13.65 -17.87
N THR A 72 9.55 -12.92 -18.87
CA THR A 72 9.93 -13.08 -20.28
C THR A 72 10.88 -12.00 -20.76
N GLY A 73 11.07 -10.93 -19.97
CA GLY A 73 11.97 -9.84 -20.32
C GLY A 73 11.72 -8.58 -19.51
N THR A 74 12.14 -7.45 -20.06
CA THR A 74 11.99 -6.13 -19.44
C THR A 74 11.29 -5.21 -20.42
N LEU A 75 10.19 -4.61 -19.97
CA LEU A 75 9.52 -3.53 -20.67
C LEU A 75 10.25 -2.23 -20.37
N ALA A 76 10.80 -1.58 -21.40
CA ALA A 76 11.40 -0.26 -21.27
C ALA A 76 10.34 0.84 -21.50
N THR A 77 10.37 1.85 -20.65
CA THR A 77 9.52 3.05 -20.73
C THR A 77 10.35 4.30 -20.47
N ASP A 78 9.85 5.48 -20.84
CA ASP A 78 10.50 6.75 -20.49
C ASP A 78 10.27 7.15 -19.02
N GLY A 79 9.57 6.31 -18.25
CA GLY A 79 8.96 6.65 -16.97
C GLY A 79 7.74 7.54 -17.14
N PHE A 80 6.89 7.60 -16.12
CA PHE A 80 5.66 8.41 -16.11
C PHE A 80 4.79 8.25 -17.38
N LYS A 81 4.62 7.01 -17.84
CA LYS A 81 3.92 6.70 -19.09
C LYS A 81 2.48 6.28 -18.83
N LYS A 82 1.51 6.97 -19.46
CA LYS A 82 0.12 6.51 -19.51
C LYS A 82 -0.02 5.22 -20.33
N VAL A 83 -0.81 4.29 -19.83
CA VAL A 83 -1.15 3.01 -20.45
C VAL A 83 -2.64 2.73 -20.32
N GLN A 84 -3.19 1.87 -21.18
CA GLN A 84 -4.53 1.34 -20.96
C GLN A 84 -4.44 0.07 -20.13
N ILE A 85 -5.26 -0.06 -19.10
CA ILE A 85 -5.46 -1.31 -18.39
C ILE A 85 -6.56 -2.07 -19.13
N LEU A 86 -6.30 -3.35 -19.44
CA LEU A 86 -7.22 -4.21 -20.15
C LEU A 86 -7.86 -5.23 -19.22
N GLU A 87 -7.01 -5.93 -18.47
CA GLU A 87 -7.40 -7.05 -17.61
C GLU A 87 -6.53 -7.09 -16.36
N VAL A 88 -7.08 -7.64 -15.28
CA VAL A 88 -6.41 -7.81 -13.98
C VAL A 88 -6.65 -9.24 -13.53
N THR A 89 -5.68 -9.87 -12.87
CA THR A 89 -5.88 -11.23 -12.38
C THR A 89 -6.99 -11.30 -11.32
N THR A 90 -7.68 -12.42 -11.22
CA THR A 90 -8.68 -12.64 -10.16
C THR A 90 -8.04 -12.90 -8.80
N LYS A 91 -6.79 -13.37 -8.77
CA LYS A 91 -6.03 -13.63 -7.56
C LYS A 91 -4.73 -12.84 -7.54
N MET A 92 -4.36 -12.36 -6.36
CA MET A 92 -3.04 -11.78 -6.12
C MET A 92 -1.99 -12.88 -5.90
N ALA A 93 -0.76 -12.60 -6.33
CA ALA A 93 0.39 -13.48 -6.16
C ALA A 93 1.60 -12.69 -5.67
N ASN A 94 2.54 -13.40 -5.05
CA ASN A 94 3.87 -12.88 -4.76
C ASN A 94 4.82 -13.16 -5.93
N LEU A 95 5.75 -12.24 -6.16
CA LEU A 95 6.92 -12.55 -6.98
C LEU A 95 7.74 -13.66 -6.29
N LYS A 96 8.41 -14.46 -7.11
CA LYS A 96 9.22 -15.58 -6.66
C LYS A 96 10.19 -15.10 -5.58
N ASN A 97 10.16 -15.77 -4.42
CA ASN A 97 10.99 -15.56 -3.22
C ASN A 97 10.43 -14.61 -2.15
N SER A 98 9.27 -13.99 -2.35
CA SER A 98 8.62 -13.25 -1.26
C SER A 98 7.63 -14.13 -0.49
N SER A 99 7.80 -14.19 0.82
CA SER A 99 6.82 -14.73 1.77
C SER A 99 5.97 -13.64 2.43
N ASP A 100 6.23 -12.36 2.11
CA ASP A 100 5.50 -11.25 2.70
C ASP A 100 4.10 -11.17 2.07
N TYR A 101 3.08 -11.15 2.93
CA TYR A 101 1.69 -11.06 2.50
C TYR A 101 1.39 -9.71 1.83
N CYS A 102 2.01 -8.63 2.32
CA CYS A 102 1.81 -7.28 1.82
C CYS A 102 2.53 -7.01 0.49
N GLU A 103 3.43 -7.91 0.07
CA GLU A 103 4.05 -7.82 -1.26
C GLU A 103 3.20 -8.47 -2.36
N ARG A 104 2.04 -9.03 -2.02
CA ARG A 104 1.11 -9.61 -2.98
C ARG A 104 0.54 -8.50 -3.86
N ALA A 105 0.39 -8.81 -5.14
CA ALA A 105 -0.30 -7.94 -6.09
C ALA A 105 -0.95 -8.75 -7.20
N HIS A 106 -1.87 -8.13 -7.91
CA HIS A 106 -2.39 -8.70 -9.16
C HIS A 106 -1.37 -8.58 -10.27
N PHE A 107 -1.44 -9.48 -11.26
CA PHE A 107 -0.84 -9.19 -12.56
C PHE A 107 -1.83 -8.38 -13.39
N VAL A 108 -1.30 -7.47 -14.19
CA VAL A 108 -2.09 -6.53 -14.97
C VAL A 108 -1.71 -6.69 -16.43
N LYS A 109 -2.71 -6.94 -17.28
CA LYS A 109 -2.55 -6.82 -18.72
C LYS A 109 -2.79 -5.37 -19.13
N ILE A 110 -1.77 -4.75 -19.69
CA ILE A 110 -1.79 -3.36 -20.14
C ILE A 110 -1.57 -3.28 -21.65
N LYS A 111 -2.01 -2.18 -22.26
CA LYS A 111 -1.66 -1.80 -23.63
C LYS A 111 -0.74 -0.60 -23.64
N LEU A 112 0.43 -0.76 -24.26
CA LEU A 112 1.41 0.29 -24.51
C LEU A 112 1.92 0.18 -25.93
N ASN A 113 1.97 1.30 -26.67
CA ASN A 113 2.44 1.33 -28.06
C ASN A 113 1.76 0.30 -28.99
N ASN A 114 0.45 0.10 -28.82
CA ASN A 114 -0.39 -0.88 -29.54
C ASN A 114 0.01 -2.36 -29.32
N LYS A 115 0.76 -2.66 -28.26
CA LYS A 115 1.09 -4.02 -27.85
C LYS A 115 0.56 -4.28 -26.44
N ASP A 116 0.16 -5.53 -26.22
CA ASP A 116 -0.29 -5.99 -24.92
C ASP A 116 0.91 -6.52 -24.14
N HIS A 117 0.99 -6.17 -22.85
CA HIS A 117 2.05 -6.56 -21.94
C HIS A 117 1.42 -7.07 -20.64
N ILE A 118 2.03 -8.07 -20.01
CA ILE A 118 1.64 -8.52 -18.67
C ILE A 118 2.75 -8.11 -17.70
N VAL A 119 2.37 -7.37 -16.66
CA VAL A 119 3.30 -6.79 -15.68
C VAL A 119 2.78 -7.01 -14.27
N PHE A 120 3.67 -6.91 -13.28
CA PHE A 120 3.29 -7.03 -11.88
C PHE A 120 2.65 -5.72 -11.37
N GLY A 121 1.52 -5.85 -10.69
CA GLY A 121 0.60 -4.76 -10.38
C GLY A 121 1.15 -3.67 -9.47
N ARG A 122 2.23 -3.94 -8.72
CA ARG A 122 2.93 -2.94 -7.89
C ARG A 122 3.58 -1.82 -8.70
N GLN A 123 3.84 -2.06 -10.00
CA GLN A 123 4.54 -1.12 -10.88
C GLN A 123 3.61 -0.38 -11.83
N VAL A 124 2.30 -0.65 -11.76
CA VAL A 124 1.27 0.01 -12.58
C VAL A 124 0.25 0.64 -11.65
N PHE A 125 0.07 1.95 -11.77
CA PHE A 125 -0.83 2.71 -10.93
C PHE A 125 -2.11 3.04 -11.70
N LYS A 126 -3.25 2.51 -11.26
CA LYS A 126 -4.57 2.80 -11.83
C LYS A 126 -4.99 4.22 -11.47
N ILE A 127 -5.35 5.01 -12.47
CA ILE A 127 -5.88 6.37 -12.27
C ILE A 127 -7.29 6.27 -11.70
N ASP A 128 -7.57 7.01 -10.62
CA ASP A 128 -8.94 7.19 -10.16
C ASP A 128 -9.68 8.22 -11.05
N SER A 129 -10.35 7.71 -12.07
CA SER A 129 -11.15 8.52 -13.01
C SER A 129 -12.25 9.36 -12.35
N LYS A 130 -12.67 9.03 -11.12
CA LYS A 130 -13.71 9.78 -10.39
C LYS A 130 -13.16 11.02 -9.70
N SER A 131 -11.84 11.13 -9.54
CA SER A 131 -11.16 12.13 -8.72
C SER A 131 -10.13 12.92 -9.53
N ILE A 132 -10.52 13.37 -10.74
CA ILE A 132 -9.70 14.23 -11.59
C ILE A 132 -10.12 15.69 -11.44
N PHE A 133 -9.18 16.53 -11.00
CA PHE A 133 -9.38 17.95 -10.76
C PHE A 133 -8.69 18.78 -11.85
N PRO A 134 -9.44 19.28 -12.84
CA PRO A 134 -8.88 20.17 -13.85
C PRO A 134 -8.62 21.55 -13.26
N VAL A 135 -7.44 22.10 -13.53
CA VAL A 135 -7.06 23.47 -13.15
C VAL A 135 -6.34 24.15 -14.30
N GLN A 136 -6.30 25.47 -14.28
CA GLN A 136 -5.58 26.27 -15.25
C GLN A 136 -4.74 27.33 -14.52
N ASP A 137 -3.52 27.56 -14.99
CA ASP A 137 -2.70 28.65 -14.46
C ASP A 137 -3.05 30.01 -15.10
N ALA A 138 -2.40 31.06 -14.63
CA ALA A 138 -2.65 32.42 -15.11
C ALA A 138 -2.21 32.67 -16.56
N VAL A 139 -1.32 31.83 -17.13
CA VAL A 139 -0.85 31.96 -18.53
C VAL A 139 -1.62 31.05 -19.49
N GLY A 140 -2.53 30.21 -18.97
CA GLY A 140 -3.44 29.38 -19.73
C GLY A 140 -3.04 27.91 -19.85
N ASP A 141 -1.94 27.48 -19.22
CA ASP A 141 -1.56 26.06 -19.19
C ASP A 141 -2.58 25.27 -18.36
N LYS A 142 -3.01 24.12 -18.90
CA LYS A 142 -4.05 23.28 -18.30
C LYS A 142 -3.41 22.09 -17.61
N PHE A 143 -3.83 21.85 -16.38
CA PHE A 143 -3.37 20.73 -15.57
C PHE A 143 -4.53 19.87 -15.11
N SER A 144 -4.27 18.58 -14.89
CA SER A 144 -5.17 17.66 -14.21
C SER A 144 -4.46 17.10 -12.99
N ILE A 145 -5.10 17.21 -11.82
CA ILE A 145 -4.59 16.67 -10.56
C ILE A 145 -5.46 15.48 -10.19
N PHE A 146 -4.84 14.35 -9.89
CA PHE A 146 -5.56 13.12 -9.59
C PHE A 146 -4.70 12.19 -8.74
N SER A 147 -5.34 11.18 -8.16
CA SER A 147 -4.67 10.08 -7.47
C SER A 147 -4.56 8.84 -8.35
N ALA A 148 -3.54 8.01 -8.10
CA ALA A 148 -3.44 6.69 -8.69
C ALA A 148 -2.91 5.66 -7.68
N SER A 149 -3.51 4.47 -7.66
CA SER A 149 -3.19 3.37 -6.73
C SER A 149 -2.60 2.17 -7.49
N ALA A 150 -1.66 1.47 -6.86
CA ALA A 150 -1.16 0.20 -7.40
C ALA A 150 -2.24 -0.90 -7.31
N PHE A 151 -2.00 -2.02 -8.00
CA PHE A 151 -2.83 -3.24 -7.87
C PHE A 151 -2.27 -4.19 -6.83
N GLU A 152 -1.80 -3.64 -5.71
CA GLU A 152 -1.19 -4.39 -4.62
C GLU A 152 -2.18 -4.75 -3.51
N MET A 153 -1.73 -5.53 -2.54
CA MET A 153 -2.51 -5.86 -1.35
C MET A 153 -2.86 -4.57 -0.61
N GLY A 154 -4.15 -4.29 -0.51
CA GLY A 154 -4.67 -3.13 0.22
C GLY A 154 -4.71 -3.39 1.71
N ALA A 155 -5.15 -2.39 2.49
CA ALA A 155 -5.32 -2.50 3.94
C ALA A 155 -6.49 -3.43 4.35
N SER A 156 -7.33 -3.79 3.38
CA SER A 156 -8.40 -4.77 3.51
C SER A 156 -8.59 -5.54 2.20
N ASP A 157 -9.05 -6.78 2.30
CA ASP A 157 -9.46 -7.64 1.18
C ASP A 157 -10.82 -8.32 1.47
N ASP A 158 -11.20 -9.29 0.65
CA ASP A 158 -12.47 -10.02 0.77
C ASP A 158 -12.55 -10.85 2.08
N ASP A 159 -11.42 -11.18 2.70
CA ASP A 159 -11.33 -11.95 3.95
C ASP A 159 -11.24 -11.04 5.19
N GLY A 160 -11.05 -9.73 4.97
CA GLY A 160 -11.12 -8.71 6.01
C GLY A 160 -9.89 -7.80 6.02
N LEU A 161 -9.32 -7.60 7.20
CA LEU A 161 -8.28 -6.63 7.49
C LEU A 161 -6.89 -7.29 7.33
N THR A 162 -5.98 -6.68 6.57
CA THR A 162 -4.71 -7.30 6.12
C THR A 162 -3.45 -6.79 6.83
N ASP A 163 -3.57 -5.71 7.63
CA ASP A 163 -2.47 -4.95 8.25
C ASP A 163 -1.42 -4.40 7.25
N CYS A 164 -1.72 -4.41 5.96
CA CYS A 164 -0.85 -3.87 4.92
C CYS A 164 -1.06 -2.37 4.74
N ASP A 165 0.02 -1.66 4.42
CA ASP A 165 -0.05 -0.24 4.04
C ASP A 165 -0.69 -0.10 2.66
N GLU A 166 -1.66 0.81 2.53
CA GLU A 166 -2.24 1.18 1.25
C GLU A 166 -2.22 2.69 1.08
N TYR A 167 -1.74 3.12 -0.09
CA TYR A 167 -1.69 4.53 -0.43
C TYR A 167 -1.85 4.77 -1.94
N SER A 168 -2.33 5.95 -2.28
CA SER A 168 -2.39 6.45 -3.65
C SER A 168 -1.37 7.57 -3.85
N MET A 169 -0.68 7.59 -4.99
CA MET A 169 0.17 8.71 -5.36
C MET A 169 -0.67 9.87 -5.88
N VAL A 170 -0.28 11.11 -5.55
CA VAL A 170 -0.88 12.32 -6.15
C VAL A 170 -0.04 12.75 -7.35
N LEU A 171 -0.67 12.74 -8.54
CA LEU A 171 -0.06 13.09 -9.81
C LEU A 171 -0.61 14.39 -10.38
N ILE A 172 0.24 15.03 -11.16
CA ILE A 172 -0.08 16.22 -11.94
C ILE A 172 0.22 15.91 -13.40
N GLU A 173 -0.79 16.05 -14.24
CA GLU A 173 -0.63 16.06 -15.69
C GLU A 173 -0.69 17.49 -16.21
N ASN A 174 0.37 17.99 -16.83
CA ASN A 174 0.26 19.17 -17.70
C ASN A 174 -0.29 18.71 -19.05
N THR A 175 -1.59 18.91 -19.25
CA THR A 175 -2.30 18.46 -20.47
C THR A 175 -1.86 19.23 -21.71
N SER A 176 -1.40 20.48 -21.56
CA SER A 176 -0.84 21.27 -22.67
C SER A 176 0.47 20.67 -23.21
N LYS A 177 1.31 20.15 -22.31
CA LYS A 177 2.66 19.64 -22.62
C LYS A 177 2.74 18.11 -22.67
N GLN A 178 1.66 17.42 -22.30
CA GLN A 178 1.58 15.96 -22.20
C GLN A 178 2.64 15.37 -21.25
N THR A 179 2.92 16.06 -20.14
CA THR A 179 3.89 15.63 -19.13
C THR A 179 3.22 15.28 -17.83
N LEU A 180 3.71 14.23 -17.16
CA LEU A 180 3.27 13.80 -15.83
C LEU A 180 4.35 14.11 -14.80
N SER A 181 3.94 14.40 -13.57
CA SER A 181 4.86 14.68 -12.44
C SER A 181 4.20 14.31 -11.12
N LEU A 182 5.04 14.06 -10.11
CA LEU A 182 4.62 13.93 -8.71
C LEU A 182 4.83 15.26 -7.98
N ILE A 183 4.10 15.44 -6.89
CA ILE A 183 4.41 16.47 -5.91
C ILE A 183 5.40 15.87 -4.91
N ASN A 184 6.54 16.52 -4.66
CA ASN A 184 7.48 16.05 -3.65
C ASN A 184 6.85 16.09 -2.25
N ALA A 185 7.28 15.19 -1.37
CA ALA A 185 6.78 15.10 0.00
C ALA A 185 6.91 16.46 0.74
N PRO A 186 5.90 16.86 1.56
CA PRO A 186 5.94 18.14 2.25
C PRO A 186 7.07 18.22 3.28
N SER A 187 7.83 19.33 3.25
CA SER A 187 9.03 19.48 4.09
C SER A 187 8.75 19.80 5.56
N ASN A 188 7.51 20.10 5.92
CA ASN A 188 7.12 20.58 7.25
C ASN A 188 6.27 19.57 8.04
N LYS A 189 6.35 18.28 7.74
CA LYS A 189 5.68 17.22 8.50
C LYS A 189 6.75 16.34 9.17
N GLU A 190 6.73 16.31 10.50
CA GLU A 190 7.69 15.55 11.34
C GLU A 190 7.58 14.02 11.24
N HIS A 191 6.62 13.49 10.46
CA HIS A 191 6.23 12.08 10.50
C HIS A 191 6.35 11.32 9.16
N ARG A 192 6.92 11.93 8.10
CA ARG A 192 7.16 11.18 6.84
C ARG A 192 8.56 10.58 6.73
N ASP A 193 9.48 10.90 7.63
CA ASP A 193 10.86 10.37 7.60
C ASP A 193 10.93 8.85 7.81
N GLN A 194 9.84 8.20 8.24
CA GLN A 194 9.76 6.75 8.43
C GLN A 194 9.36 5.99 7.16
N MET A 195 8.75 6.66 6.18
CA MET A 195 8.38 6.04 4.90
C MET A 195 9.37 6.50 3.83
N SER A 196 9.94 5.57 3.08
CA SER A 196 10.85 5.86 1.95
C SER A 196 10.20 6.60 0.77
N ILE A 197 8.95 7.06 0.94
CA ILE A 197 8.12 7.74 -0.04
C ILE A 197 8.52 9.22 -0.13
N LYS A 198 9.08 9.59 -1.28
CA LYS A 198 9.57 10.97 -1.55
C LYS A 198 8.53 11.89 -2.19
N SER A 199 7.29 11.45 -2.32
CA SER A 199 6.19 12.16 -2.94
C SER A 199 5.00 12.31 -1.98
N VAL A 200 4.05 13.16 -2.37
CA VAL A 200 2.74 13.21 -1.76
C VAL A 200 1.99 11.92 -2.10
N VAL A 201 1.57 11.24 -1.05
CA VAL A 201 0.64 10.12 -1.09
C VAL A 201 -0.55 10.40 -0.19
N LEU A 202 -1.67 9.79 -0.55
CA LEU A 202 -2.93 9.73 0.18
C LEU A 202 -3.00 8.37 0.87
N PHE A 203 -3.15 8.35 2.19
CA PHE A 203 -3.27 7.10 2.94
C PHE A 203 -4.68 6.53 2.86
N ASN A 204 -4.78 5.21 2.77
CA ASN A 204 -6.05 4.50 2.88
C ASN A 204 -5.83 3.24 3.72
N ASP A 205 -5.98 3.35 5.04
CA ASP A 205 -5.80 2.26 5.99
C ASP A 205 -7.10 1.95 6.75
N GLN A 206 -7.04 0.98 7.67
CA GLN A 206 -8.18 0.43 8.41
C GLN A 206 -8.85 1.40 9.39
N GLY A 207 -8.35 2.63 9.50
CA GLY A 207 -8.98 3.67 10.30
C GLY A 207 -8.78 5.07 9.77
N SER A 208 -8.15 5.24 8.61
CA SER A 208 -7.80 6.52 8.03
C SER A 208 -7.91 6.47 6.52
N SER A 209 -8.62 7.43 5.92
CA SER A 209 -8.63 7.60 4.47
C SER A 209 -8.38 9.07 4.12
N GLU A 210 -7.50 9.31 3.16
CA GLU A 210 -7.24 10.62 2.58
C GLU A 210 -7.71 10.66 1.13
N GLU A 211 -8.38 11.75 0.76
CA GLU A 211 -8.78 12.01 -0.63
C GLU A 211 -8.53 13.46 -1.02
N ILE A 212 -8.33 13.69 -2.31
CA ILE A 212 -8.32 15.05 -2.86
C ILE A 212 -9.78 15.49 -2.96
N TYR A 213 -10.13 16.62 -2.35
CA TYR A 213 -11.48 17.20 -2.45
C TYR A 213 -11.50 18.48 -3.30
N LYS A 214 -10.34 19.09 -3.53
CA LYS A 214 -10.21 20.23 -4.44
C LYS A 214 -8.78 20.41 -4.94
N ALA A 215 -8.64 21.03 -6.10
CA ALA A 215 -7.37 21.59 -6.54
C ALA A 215 -7.60 22.97 -7.17
N THR A 216 -6.64 23.88 -6.99
CA THR A 216 -6.65 25.20 -7.64
C THR A 216 -5.22 25.68 -7.85
N ILE A 217 -5.01 26.55 -8.83
CA ILE A 217 -3.78 27.31 -8.98
C ILE A 217 -4.06 28.75 -8.57
N ILE A 218 -3.23 29.30 -7.69
CA ILE A 218 -3.28 30.70 -7.27
C ILE A 218 -1.92 31.31 -7.58
N HIS A 219 -1.88 32.20 -8.57
CA HIS A 219 -0.64 32.70 -9.18
C HIS A 219 0.23 31.55 -9.70
N ASP A 220 1.40 31.31 -9.09
CA ASP A 220 2.38 30.28 -9.45
C ASP A 220 2.37 29.11 -8.43
N THR A 221 1.30 28.95 -7.68
CA THR A 221 1.19 27.92 -6.62
C THR A 221 0.01 27.02 -6.87
N LEU A 222 0.28 25.73 -7.04
CA LEU A 222 -0.72 24.68 -6.97
C LEU A 222 -1.10 24.48 -5.50
N VAL A 223 -2.41 24.46 -5.23
CA VAL A 223 -2.99 24.19 -3.92
C VAL A 223 -3.92 22.98 -4.07
N VAL A 224 -3.51 21.85 -3.49
CA VAL A 224 -4.30 20.61 -3.45
C VAL A 224 -4.91 20.49 -2.05
N GLY A 225 -6.24 20.52 -1.96
CA GLY A 225 -6.96 20.30 -0.72
C GLY A 225 -7.15 18.81 -0.48
N ILE A 226 -6.67 18.34 0.67
CA ILE A 226 -6.82 16.97 1.14
C ILE A 226 -7.84 16.92 2.27
N LYS A 227 -8.75 15.95 2.17
CA LYS A 227 -9.70 15.60 3.21
C LYS A 227 -9.26 14.26 3.79
N ALA A 228 -8.95 14.27 5.09
CA ALA A 228 -8.61 13.09 5.85
C ALA A 228 -9.79 12.72 6.76
N THR A 229 -10.14 11.46 6.78
CA THR A 229 -11.17 10.89 7.66
C THR A 229 -10.49 9.85 8.53
N TYR A 230 -10.73 9.89 9.84
CA TYR A 230 -10.22 8.94 10.83
C TYR A 230 -11.40 8.28 11.57
N GLN A 231 -11.19 7.16 12.27
CA GLN A 231 -12.25 6.52 13.07
C GLN A 231 -12.89 7.48 14.08
N GLU A 232 -12.08 8.33 14.71
CA GLU A 232 -12.50 9.26 15.78
C GLU A 232 -12.40 10.73 15.34
N GLY A 233 -12.54 11.03 14.04
CA GLY A 233 -12.54 12.42 13.58
C GLY A 233 -12.04 12.59 12.15
N GLY A 234 -11.47 13.75 11.86
CA GLY A 234 -10.97 14.03 10.52
C GLY A 234 -10.23 15.36 10.44
N GLY A 235 -9.85 15.70 9.22
CA GLY A 235 -9.10 16.91 8.96
C GLY A 235 -9.21 17.38 7.52
N LEU A 236 -8.99 18.68 7.36
CA LEU A 236 -8.74 19.29 6.07
C LEU A 236 -7.39 19.97 6.13
N PHE A 237 -6.61 19.82 5.08
CA PHE A 237 -5.39 20.59 4.91
C PHE A 237 -5.12 20.82 3.44
N ASN A 238 -4.24 21.76 3.16
CA ASN A 238 -3.80 22.05 1.81
C ASN A 238 -2.33 21.65 1.66
N ILE A 239 -2.01 20.98 0.56
CA ILE A 239 -0.64 20.83 0.07
C ILE A 239 -0.40 21.93 -0.95
N LYS A 240 0.62 22.75 -0.71
CA LYS A 240 1.03 23.84 -1.60
C LYS A 240 2.36 23.51 -2.24
N SER A 241 2.47 23.69 -3.55
CA SER A 241 3.71 23.48 -4.30
C SER A 241 3.77 24.47 -5.47
N ALA A 242 4.98 24.94 -5.81
CA ALA A 242 5.13 25.93 -6.86
C ALA A 242 5.17 25.28 -8.25
N LEU A 243 4.66 25.96 -9.27
CA LEU A 243 4.76 25.47 -10.64
C LEU A 243 6.17 25.69 -11.18
N LYS A 244 6.78 26.85 -10.92
CA LYS A 244 8.12 27.20 -11.40
C LYS A 244 9.25 26.26 -10.97
N ASP A 245 9.09 25.53 -9.86
CA ASP A 245 10.08 24.59 -9.36
C ASP A 245 9.75 23.13 -9.70
N ASN A 246 8.82 22.94 -10.64
CA ASN A 246 8.32 21.64 -11.08
C ASN A 246 7.89 20.75 -9.90
N PHE A 247 7.18 21.35 -8.94
CA PHE A 247 6.63 20.69 -7.76
C PHE A 247 7.68 20.02 -6.85
N SER A 248 8.93 20.47 -6.93
CA SER A 248 10.06 19.88 -6.21
C SER A 248 10.06 20.21 -4.71
N LYS A 249 9.25 21.18 -4.28
CA LYS A 249 9.06 21.53 -2.88
C LYS A 249 7.57 21.67 -2.60
N SER A 250 7.14 21.12 -1.47
CA SER A 250 5.77 21.31 -1.01
C SER A 250 5.70 21.51 0.50
N ILE A 251 4.60 22.12 0.95
CA ILE A 251 4.30 22.33 2.37
C ILE A 251 2.84 22.05 2.65
N ILE A 252 2.55 21.57 3.86
CA ILE A 252 1.19 21.48 4.39
C ILE A 252 0.80 22.82 5.03
N THR A 253 -0.40 23.30 4.73
CA THR A 253 -0.94 24.56 5.28
C THR A 253 -2.44 24.40 5.59
N ASN A 254 -2.98 25.36 6.35
CA ASN A 254 -4.41 25.49 6.63
C ASN A 254 -5.04 24.22 7.23
N TYR A 255 -4.36 23.62 8.19
CA TYR A 255 -4.87 22.43 8.88
C TYR A 255 -6.10 22.81 9.72
N LYS A 256 -7.23 22.16 9.47
CA LYS A 256 -8.44 22.23 10.29
C LYS A 256 -8.79 20.82 10.73
N ARG A 257 -8.83 20.58 12.03
CA ARG A 257 -9.25 19.31 12.64
C ARG A 257 -10.76 19.33 12.87
N PHE A 258 -11.36 18.14 12.81
CA PHE A 258 -12.76 17.87 13.14
C PHE A 258 -12.76 16.71 14.14
N GLU A 259 -13.43 16.89 15.26
CA GLU A 259 -13.66 15.79 16.21
C GLU A 259 -14.89 14.96 15.76
N GLU A 260 -15.14 13.84 16.43
CA GLU A 260 -16.21 12.90 16.09
C GLU A 260 -17.59 13.56 15.93
N ASP A 261 -17.96 14.48 16.83
CA ASP A 261 -19.24 15.19 16.82
C ASP A 261 -19.36 16.24 15.68
N GLN A 262 -18.26 16.54 15.00
CA GLN A 262 -18.18 17.49 13.88
C GLN A 262 -18.10 16.82 12.51
N MET A 263 -18.14 15.48 12.45
CA MET A 263 -17.93 14.72 11.21
C MET A 263 -19.00 14.99 10.15
N ASP A 264 -20.21 15.37 10.54
CA ASP A 264 -21.26 15.75 9.59
C ASP A 264 -20.96 17.05 8.84
N GLU A 265 -20.13 17.94 9.40
CA GLU A 265 -19.61 19.09 8.66
C GLU A 265 -18.59 18.67 7.61
N LEU A 266 -17.68 17.76 7.98
CA LEU A 266 -16.64 17.25 7.10
C LEU A 266 -17.24 16.48 5.91
N LYS A 267 -18.25 15.64 6.16
CA LYS A 267 -18.96 14.86 5.13
C LYS A 267 -19.67 15.72 4.09
N LYS A 268 -20.01 16.98 4.41
CA LYS A 268 -20.65 17.92 3.47
C LYS A 268 -19.66 18.51 2.46
N ILE A 269 -18.35 18.37 2.71
CA ILE A 269 -17.30 18.88 1.83
C ILE A 269 -17.02 17.85 0.75
N LYS A 270 -17.34 18.26 -0.48
CA LYS A 270 -17.08 17.54 -1.72
C LYS A 270 -15.83 18.08 -2.38
#